data_AF-A0A0U1CUM5-F1
#
_entry.id   AF-A0A0U1CUM5-F1
#
_cell.length_a   1.000
_cell.length_b   1.000
_cell.length_c   1.000
_cell.angle_alpha   90.00
_cell.angle_beta   90.00
_cell.angle_gamma   90.00
#
_symmetry.space_group_name_H-M   'P 1'
#
loop_
_entity.id
_entity.type
_entity.pdbx_description
1 polymer ?
#
loop_
_entity_poly.entity_id
_entity_poly.type
_entity_poly.pdbx_seq_one_letter_code
_entity_poly.pdbx_strand_id
1 'polypeptide(L)'
;MLNLQEPSHLHIMGEMVDRTNFMWSAAPNAEYDHDFAKHALDDTDSNRSKLLHRRVDVDFNGWWMCMIPRQVAEELGQPLPLFIKWDDVEYGLRAAEHGYRTVTLPGAAIWHMAWSDKDDAIDWQAYFHLRNRLVVSALHWDGDARGLLASHLKATFKHLLCLEYSTVAIQNRAMEDFLAGPEHIFSILESALPDVRKMRQQFPDAVVLPGATELPPPSDLKRKKIGIPVSKPAILVNLARGVVHQLRQHDPETHVRPQINVATQDARWFSLCRVDGVTVTTADGRGVVYRQRDRAKMFALLRASLRQQLRVVRQFDRMRKVYREALPVLTSTQKWETVLLTESAEKN
;
A
#
# COMPACT_ATOMS: atom_id res chain seq x y z
N MET A 1 -10.60 -5.25 -15.12
CA MET A 1 -11.08 -3.86 -15.10
C MET A 1 -10.42 -3.09 -16.23
N LEU A 2 -11.15 -2.26 -16.97
CA LEU A 2 -10.57 -1.30 -17.91
C LEU A 2 -10.31 0.03 -17.19
N ASN A 3 -9.23 0.73 -17.56
CA ASN A 3 -8.90 2.01 -16.94
C ASN A 3 -9.90 3.08 -17.40
N LEU A 4 -10.62 3.71 -16.45
CA LEU A 4 -11.58 4.78 -16.76
C LEU A 4 -10.93 6.01 -17.42
N GLN A 5 -9.67 6.32 -17.10
CA GLN A 5 -8.96 7.49 -17.62
C GLN A 5 -8.27 7.20 -18.96
N GLU A 6 -7.96 5.93 -19.23
CA GLU A 6 -7.36 5.44 -20.47
C GLU A 6 -8.20 4.26 -21.01
N PRO A 7 -9.33 4.55 -21.68
CA PRO A 7 -10.40 3.55 -21.88
C PRO A 7 -10.03 2.30 -22.69
N SER A 8 -8.93 2.33 -23.46
CA SER A 8 -8.39 1.17 -24.20
C SER A 8 -7.45 0.29 -23.38
N HIS A 9 -7.12 0.69 -22.15
CA HIS A 9 -6.14 0.00 -21.31
C HIS A 9 -6.84 -1.00 -20.38
N LEU A 10 -6.43 -2.27 -20.48
CA LEU A 10 -6.72 -3.30 -19.49
C LEU A 10 -5.79 -3.14 -18.31
N HIS A 11 -6.37 -3.02 -17.12
CA HIS A 11 -5.60 -2.89 -15.89
C HIS A 11 -4.71 -4.12 -15.64
N ILE A 12 -5.28 -5.32 -15.62
CA ILE A 12 -4.57 -6.60 -15.46
C ILE A 12 -5.49 -7.76 -15.89
N MET A 13 -4.93 -8.86 -16.38
CA MET A 13 -5.67 -10.10 -16.69
C MET A 13 -6.11 -10.87 -15.45
N GLY A 14 -5.35 -10.79 -14.35
CA GLY A 14 -5.61 -11.51 -13.12
C GLY A 14 -4.52 -11.27 -12.08
N GLU A 15 -4.88 -11.46 -10.81
CA GLU A 15 -4.00 -11.21 -9.65
C GLU A 15 -3.95 -12.43 -8.74
N MET A 16 -2.83 -12.58 -8.04
CA MET A 16 -2.59 -13.65 -7.07
C MET A 16 -1.93 -13.11 -5.82
N VAL A 17 -1.80 -13.94 -4.79
CA VAL A 17 -0.99 -13.64 -3.60
C VAL A 17 0.34 -14.35 -3.70
N ASP A 18 1.43 -13.59 -3.87
CA ASP A 18 2.80 -14.11 -3.87
C ASP A 18 3.13 -14.70 -2.49
N ARG A 19 3.27 -16.03 -2.42
CA ARG A 19 3.53 -16.77 -1.19
C ARG A 19 4.95 -16.60 -0.64
N THR A 20 5.87 -15.93 -1.34
CA THR A 20 7.22 -15.66 -0.83
C THR A 20 7.24 -14.55 0.23
N ASN A 21 6.32 -13.59 0.12
CA ASN A 21 6.24 -12.46 1.04
C ASN A 21 4.80 -12.12 1.44
N PHE A 22 3.80 -12.82 0.91
CA PHE A 22 2.37 -12.57 1.12
C PHE A 22 1.96 -11.16 0.69
N MET A 23 2.26 -10.79 -0.56
CA MET A 23 1.81 -9.55 -1.20
C MET A 23 0.97 -9.93 -2.41
N TRP A 24 -0.17 -9.26 -2.62
CA TRP A 24 -0.88 -9.41 -3.88
C TRP A 24 -0.03 -8.86 -5.03
N SER A 25 -0.06 -9.54 -6.17
CA SER A 25 0.70 -9.20 -7.36
C SER A 25 -0.04 -9.62 -8.61
N ALA A 26 0.43 -9.17 -9.77
CA ALA A 26 0.05 -9.78 -11.05
C ALA A 26 0.28 -11.30 -10.99
N ALA A 27 -0.67 -12.05 -11.57
CA ALA A 27 -0.52 -13.48 -11.77
C ALA A 27 0.67 -13.79 -12.72
N PRO A 28 1.23 -15.01 -12.70
CA PRO A 28 2.34 -15.36 -13.56
C PRO A 28 1.97 -15.19 -15.03
N ASN A 29 2.82 -14.52 -15.81
CA ASN A 29 2.56 -14.17 -17.22
C ASN A 29 1.41 -13.17 -17.42
N ALA A 30 0.99 -12.42 -16.40
CA ALA A 30 0.14 -11.24 -16.54
C ALA A 30 0.96 -9.97 -16.30
N GLU A 31 0.72 -8.94 -17.10
CA GLU A 31 1.35 -7.62 -16.95
C GLU A 31 0.28 -6.55 -16.80
N TYR A 32 0.53 -5.56 -15.93
CA TYR A 32 -0.38 -4.43 -15.76
C TYR A 32 -0.38 -3.53 -17.00
N ASP A 33 -1.50 -2.86 -17.22
CA ASP A 33 -1.66 -1.75 -18.15
C ASP A 33 -1.43 -2.12 -19.63
N HIS A 34 -2.24 -3.06 -20.15
CA HIS A 34 -2.19 -3.44 -21.56
C HIS A 34 -3.12 -2.56 -22.40
N ASP A 35 -2.54 -1.70 -23.24
CA ASP A 35 -3.29 -0.88 -24.19
C ASP A 35 -3.64 -1.65 -25.48
N PHE A 36 -4.92 -1.96 -25.68
CA PHE A 36 -5.40 -2.64 -26.88
C PHE A 36 -5.34 -1.79 -28.14
N ALA A 37 -5.30 -0.45 -28.03
CA ALA A 37 -5.19 0.43 -29.21
C ALA A 37 -3.78 0.37 -29.83
N LYS A 38 -2.76 0.16 -29.01
CA LYS A 38 -1.36 0.04 -29.44
C LYS A 38 -0.92 -1.40 -29.64
N HIS A 39 -1.43 -2.32 -28.83
CA HIS A 39 -1.07 -3.73 -28.83
C HIS A 39 -2.34 -4.56 -29.02
N ALA A 40 -2.74 -4.75 -30.28
CA ALA A 40 -3.91 -5.54 -30.62
C ALA A 40 -3.81 -6.98 -30.08
N LEU A 41 -4.95 -7.62 -29.83
CA LEU A 41 -4.98 -8.97 -29.24
C LEU A 41 -4.30 -10.02 -30.13
N ASP A 42 -4.46 -9.88 -31.46
CA ASP A 42 -3.91 -10.76 -32.49
C ASP A 42 -2.52 -10.33 -32.99
N ASP A 43 -1.89 -9.34 -32.35
CA ASP A 43 -0.52 -8.91 -32.66
C ASP A 43 0.50 -10.00 -32.28
N THR A 44 1.03 -10.68 -33.29
CA THR A 44 2.01 -11.76 -33.16
C THR A 44 3.43 -11.28 -32.92
N ASP A 45 3.73 -9.99 -33.06
CA ASP A 45 5.06 -9.44 -32.82
C ASP A 45 5.18 -8.87 -31.39
N SER A 46 4.07 -8.44 -30.81
CA SER A 46 3.98 -7.99 -29.42
C SER A 46 4.06 -9.14 -28.42
N ASN A 47 5.14 -9.17 -27.64
CA ASN A 47 5.25 -10.10 -26.51
C ASN A 47 4.13 -9.89 -25.47
N ARG A 48 3.65 -8.65 -25.28
CA ARG A 48 2.54 -8.35 -24.35
C ARG A 48 1.24 -8.99 -24.83
N SER A 49 0.95 -8.90 -26.13
CA SER A 49 -0.25 -9.51 -26.72
C SER A 49 -0.22 -11.04 -26.62
N LYS A 50 0.95 -11.67 -26.83
CA LYS A 50 1.13 -13.13 -26.65
C LYS A 50 0.76 -13.62 -25.25
N LEU A 51 0.99 -12.83 -24.21
CA LEU A 51 0.64 -13.19 -22.84
C LEU A 51 -0.86 -13.36 -22.65
N LEU A 52 -1.68 -12.57 -23.37
CA LEU A 52 -3.15 -12.58 -23.24
C LEU A 52 -3.81 -13.87 -23.73
N HIS A 53 -3.10 -14.67 -24.53
CA HIS A 53 -3.60 -15.97 -25.02
C HIS A 53 -3.44 -17.11 -24.01
N ARG A 54 -2.77 -16.85 -22.87
CA ARG A 54 -2.68 -17.82 -21.77
C ARG A 54 -3.92 -17.72 -20.89
N ARG A 55 -4.41 -18.87 -20.42
CA ARG A 55 -5.33 -18.90 -19.29
C ARG A 55 -4.58 -18.41 -18.04
N VAL A 56 -5.09 -17.34 -17.43
CA VAL A 56 -4.52 -16.75 -16.21
C VAL A 56 -5.33 -17.23 -15.02
N ASP A 57 -4.70 -18.01 -14.15
CA ASP A 57 -5.28 -18.46 -12.88
C ASP A 57 -5.08 -17.39 -11.81
N VAL A 58 -6.08 -17.18 -10.94
CA VAL A 58 -6.13 -16.10 -9.94
C VAL A 58 -6.46 -16.65 -8.56
N ASP A 59 -6.01 -15.95 -7.52
CA ASP A 59 -6.40 -16.27 -6.12
C ASP A 59 -7.66 -15.51 -5.69
N PHE A 60 -7.94 -14.36 -6.30
CA PHE A 60 -9.07 -13.48 -5.97
C PHE A 60 -9.41 -12.59 -7.17
N ASN A 61 -10.52 -11.85 -7.06
CA ASN A 61 -10.89 -10.81 -8.02
C ASN A 61 -11.46 -9.61 -7.26
N GLY A 62 -11.05 -8.40 -7.61
CA GLY A 62 -11.52 -7.19 -6.94
C GLY A 62 -13.03 -6.98 -7.05
N TRP A 63 -13.59 -6.32 -6.03
CA TRP A 63 -15.05 -6.14 -5.89
C TRP A 63 -15.66 -5.01 -6.74
N TRP A 64 -14.90 -4.44 -7.69
CA TRP A 64 -15.49 -3.61 -8.74
C TRP A 64 -16.46 -4.39 -9.63
N MET A 65 -16.26 -5.70 -9.79
CA MET A 65 -17.15 -6.63 -10.46
C MET A 65 -16.81 -8.06 -10.05
N CYS A 66 -17.54 -8.60 -9.08
CA CYS A 66 -17.36 -9.97 -8.58
C CYS A 66 -18.73 -10.59 -8.29
N MET A 67 -19.00 -11.77 -8.84
CA MET A 67 -20.24 -12.50 -8.61
C MET A 67 -19.98 -13.64 -7.62
N ILE A 68 -20.76 -13.67 -6.53
CA ILE A 68 -20.65 -14.68 -5.48
C ILE A 68 -21.96 -15.47 -5.43
N PRO A 69 -21.95 -16.80 -5.60
CA PRO A 69 -23.16 -17.61 -5.44
C PRO A 69 -23.74 -17.46 -4.05
N ARG A 70 -25.07 -17.41 -3.93
CA ARG A 70 -25.76 -17.23 -2.63
C ARG A 70 -25.29 -18.25 -1.58
N GLN A 71 -25.28 -19.54 -1.94
CA GLN A 71 -24.85 -20.61 -1.03
C GLN A 71 -23.41 -20.42 -0.55
N VAL A 72 -22.52 -19.94 -1.42
CA VAL A 72 -21.12 -19.67 -1.07
C VAL A 72 -21.03 -18.50 -0.08
N ALA A 73 -21.82 -17.44 -0.28
CA ALA A 73 -21.87 -16.34 0.68
C ALA A 73 -22.41 -16.76 2.05
N GLU A 74 -23.45 -17.61 2.07
CA GLU A 74 -24.03 -18.16 3.31
C GLU A 74 -23.04 -19.07 4.05
N GLU A 75 -22.25 -19.88 3.34
CA GLU A 75 -21.26 -20.78 3.93
C GLU A 75 -20.01 -20.05 4.44
N LEU A 76 -19.45 -19.13 3.66
CA LEU A 76 -18.22 -18.43 4.02
C LEU A 76 -18.45 -17.35 5.08
N GLY A 77 -19.65 -16.77 5.11
CA GLY A 77 -19.99 -15.62 5.95
C GLY A 77 -19.53 -14.28 5.36
N GLN A 78 -19.69 -13.22 6.14
CA GLN A 78 -19.40 -11.85 5.75
C GLN A 78 -17.91 -11.61 5.43
N PRO A 79 -17.59 -10.49 4.74
CA PRO A 79 -16.23 -9.93 4.72
C PRO A 79 -15.60 -9.80 6.10
N LEU A 80 -14.26 -9.79 6.17
CA LEU A 80 -13.58 -9.34 7.37
C LEU A 80 -13.88 -7.86 7.65
N PRO A 81 -13.89 -7.42 8.92
CA PRO A 81 -14.09 -6.02 9.34
C PRO A 81 -12.85 -5.17 9.05
N LEU A 82 -12.48 -5.06 7.78
CA LEU A 82 -11.36 -4.27 7.29
C LEU A 82 -11.93 -3.05 6.59
N PHE A 83 -11.52 -1.84 6.99
CA PHE A 83 -12.07 -0.61 6.41
C PHE A 83 -11.83 -0.54 4.89
N ILE A 84 -10.56 -0.63 4.47
CA ILE A 84 -10.18 -0.89 3.08
C ILE A 84 -8.88 -1.66 2.99
N LYS A 85 -8.77 -2.34 1.85
CA LYS A 85 -7.69 -3.15 1.30
C LYS A 85 -7.62 -4.53 1.93
N TRP A 86 -7.45 -5.53 1.07
CA TRP A 86 -7.30 -6.96 1.35
C TRP A 86 -8.57 -7.73 1.69
N ASP A 87 -9.71 -7.06 1.83
CA ASP A 87 -11.03 -7.66 2.04
C ASP A 87 -11.45 -8.57 0.87
N ASP A 88 -11.21 -8.13 -0.37
CA ASP A 88 -11.43 -8.92 -1.58
C ASP A 88 -10.44 -10.09 -1.72
N VAL A 89 -9.16 -9.83 -1.42
CA VAL A 89 -8.10 -10.85 -1.41
C VAL A 89 -8.44 -11.96 -0.41
N GLU A 90 -8.80 -11.58 0.82
CA GLU A 90 -9.14 -12.53 1.86
C GLU A 90 -10.33 -13.39 1.48
N TYR A 91 -11.38 -12.80 0.92
CA TYR A 91 -12.58 -13.54 0.54
C TYR A 91 -12.27 -14.58 -0.55
N GLY A 92 -11.40 -14.25 -1.51
CA GLY A 92 -10.92 -15.20 -2.53
C GLY A 92 -10.11 -16.35 -1.93
N LEU A 93 -9.20 -16.05 -1.00
CA LEU A 93 -8.41 -17.07 -0.31
C LEU A 93 -9.28 -18.00 0.53
N ARG A 94 -10.20 -17.45 1.33
CA ARG A 94 -11.15 -18.19 2.17
C ARG A 94 -12.09 -19.05 1.32
N ALA A 95 -12.56 -18.53 0.18
CA ALA A 95 -13.36 -19.31 -0.77
C ALA A 95 -12.58 -20.51 -1.32
N ALA A 96 -11.32 -20.31 -1.71
CA ALA A 96 -10.47 -21.38 -2.24
C ALA A 96 -10.21 -22.49 -1.22
N GLU A 97 -10.08 -22.16 0.08
CA GLU A 97 -9.95 -23.12 1.18
C GLU A 97 -11.19 -24.01 1.36
N HIS A 98 -12.37 -23.54 0.94
CA HIS A 98 -13.63 -24.30 0.90
C HIS A 98 -13.87 -24.98 -0.47
N GLY A 99 -12.90 -24.93 -1.38
CA GLY A 99 -13.01 -25.54 -2.71
C GLY A 99 -13.71 -24.68 -3.76
N TYR A 100 -14.07 -23.44 -3.44
CA TYR A 100 -14.66 -22.49 -4.38
C TYR A 100 -13.58 -21.65 -5.07
N ARG A 101 -13.30 -21.94 -6.35
CA ARG A 101 -12.28 -21.24 -7.12
C ARG A 101 -12.79 -19.92 -7.69
N THR A 102 -11.92 -18.91 -7.75
CA THR A 102 -12.18 -17.63 -8.41
C THR A 102 -11.69 -17.65 -9.86
N VAL A 103 -12.42 -16.96 -10.74
CA VAL A 103 -12.01 -16.70 -12.11
C VAL A 103 -12.19 -15.20 -12.42
N THR A 104 -11.16 -14.59 -12.99
CA THR A 104 -11.27 -13.29 -13.66
C THR A 104 -11.56 -13.56 -15.13
N LEU A 105 -12.74 -13.15 -15.63
CA LEU A 105 -13.21 -13.47 -16.97
C LEU A 105 -12.72 -12.44 -18.01
N PRO A 106 -11.80 -12.80 -18.94
CA PRO A 106 -11.40 -11.89 -20.01
C PRO A 106 -12.59 -11.57 -20.91
N GLY A 107 -12.69 -10.32 -21.36
CA GLY A 107 -13.83 -9.83 -22.17
C GLY A 107 -15.04 -9.37 -21.36
N ALA A 108 -15.14 -9.70 -20.06
CA ALA A 108 -16.12 -9.12 -19.14
C ALA A 108 -15.45 -8.03 -18.29
N ALA A 109 -15.77 -6.77 -18.56
CA ALA A 109 -15.14 -5.66 -17.87
C ALA A 109 -16.10 -4.48 -17.67
N ILE A 110 -15.76 -3.68 -16.67
CA ILE A 110 -16.28 -2.33 -16.44
C ILE A 110 -15.09 -1.35 -16.44
N TRP A 111 -15.38 -0.08 -16.72
CA TRP A 111 -14.41 1.00 -16.55
C TRP A 111 -14.44 1.50 -15.12
N HIS A 112 -13.26 1.53 -14.48
CA HIS A 112 -13.11 2.09 -13.15
C HIS A 112 -11.70 2.68 -13.00
N MET A 113 -11.54 3.64 -12.10
CA MET A 113 -10.25 4.32 -11.93
C MET A 113 -9.17 3.33 -11.50
N ALA A 114 -8.12 3.20 -12.30
CA ALA A 114 -6.93 2.48 -11.91
C ALA A 114 -6.24 3.17 -10.71
N TRP A 115 -5.41 2.43 -9.99
CA TRP A 115 -4.59 2.99 -8.91
C TRP A 115 -3.22 3.49 -9.38
N SER A 116 -2.90 3.38 -10.69
CA SER A 116 -1.62 3.82 -11.27
C SER A 116 -1.25 5.26 -10.91
N ASP A 117 -2.26 6.11 -10.70
CA ASP A 117 -2.10 7.53 -10.38
C ASP A 117 -2.44 7.89 -8.92
N LYS A 118 -2.53 6.89 -8.02
CA LYS A 118 -2.87 7.12 -6.60
C LYS A 118 -1.65 7.00 -5.68
N ASP A 119 -1.57 7.88 -4.68
CA ASP A 119 -0.55 7.87 -3.61
C ASP A 119 -0.85 6.84 -2.48
N ASP A 120 -1.57 5.75 -2.78
CA ASP A 120 -2.09 4.84 -1.74
C ASP A 120 -1.00 4.06 -0.98
N ALA A 121 0.21 3.97 -1.54
CA ALA A 121 1.35 3.36 -0.90
C ALA A 121 2.08 4.26 0.12
N ILE A 122 1.76 5.56 0.18
CA ILE A 122 2.44 6.53 1.08
C ILE A 122 1.48 7.36 1.94
N ASP A 123 0.20 7.46 1.56
CA ASP A 123 -0.80 8.20 2.31
C ASP A 123 -1.40 7.40 3.50
N TRP A 124 -2.55 7.81 4.01
CA TRP A 124 -3.25 7.13 5.10
C TRP A 124 -3.62 5.68 4.77
N GLN A 125 -3.73 5.30 3.50
CA GLN A 125 -4.02 3.94 3.06
C GLN A 125 -2.86 2.99 3.37
N ALA A 126 -1.62 3.48 3.48
CA ALA A 126 -0.46 2.67 3.83
C ALA A 126 -0.58 1.99 5.20
N TYR A 127 -1.33 2.60 6.14
CA TYR A 127 -1.71 1.97 7.40
C TYR A 127 -2.52 0.69 7.16
N PHE A 128 -3.60 0.81 6.38
CA PHE A 128 -4.50 -0.30 6.10
C PHE A 128 -3.83 -1.38 5.24
N HIS A 129 -3.02 -0.99 4.25
CA HIS A 129 -2.24 -1.92 3.43
C HIS A 129 -1.38 -2.86 4.28
N LEU A 130 -0.67 -2.34 5.29
CA LEU A 130 0.18 -3.17 6.13
C LEU A 130 -0.60 -3.95 7.18
N ARG A 131 -1.52 -3.28 7.90
CA ARG A 131 -2.33 -3.91 8.96
C ARG A 131 -3.10 -5.10 8.39
N ASN A 132 -3.79 -4.89 7.29
CA ASN A 132 -4.68 -5.90 6.72
C ASN A 132 -3.88 -7.01 6.03
N ARG A 133 -2.74 -6.69 5.41
CA ARG A 133 -1.79 -7.72 4.94
C ARG A 133 -1.37 -8.66 6.07
N LEU A 134 -1.05 -8.12 7.25
CA LEU A 134 -0.70 -8.92 8.41
C LEU A 134 -1.88 -9.78 8.89
N VAL A 135 -3.08 -9.21 9.00
CA VAL A 135 -4.31 -9.95 9.36
C VAL A 135 -4.56 -11.12 8.40
N VAL A 136 -4.63 -10.84 7.09
CA VAL A 136 -4.93 -11.86 6.07
C VAL A 136 -3.81 -12.90 5.99
N SER A 137 -2.55 -12.50 6.18
CA SER A 137 -1.44 -13.45 6.26
C SER A 137 -1.50 -14.35 7.51
N ALA A 138 -2.01 -13.85 8.63
CA ALA A 138 -2.20 -14.66 9.83
C ALA A 138 -3.34 -15.69 9.66
N LEU A 139 -4.36 -15.35 8.85
CA LEU A 139 -5.47 -16.24 8.54
C LEU A 139 -5.07 -17.34 7.54
N HIS A 140 -4.52 -16.97 6.39
CA HIS A 140 -4.44 -17.85 5.20
C HIS A 140 -3.03 -18.29 4.80
N TRP A 141 -2.03 -18.13 5.67
CA TRP A 141 -0.66 -18.49 5.35
C TRP A 141 0.04 -19.22 6.48
N ASP A 142 0.61 -20.38 6.17
CA ASP A 142 1.48 -21.16 7.08
C ASP A 142 2.98 -20.99 6.79
N GLY A 143 3.36 -20.16 5.81
CA GLY A 143 4.76 -19.93 5.42
C GLY A 143 5.58 -19.08 6.41
N ASP A 144 6.85 -18.80 6.09
CA ASP A 144 7.72 -18.01 6.97
C ASP A 144 7.50 -16.50 6.83
N ALA A 145 7.02 -15.86 7.90
CA ALA A 145 6.81 -14.41 7.97
C ALA A 145 8.06 -13.55 7.72
N ARG A 146 9.27 -14.13 7.74
CA ARG A 146 10.52 -13.41 7.43
C ARG A 146 10.50 -12.76 6.04
N GLY A 147 9.91 -13.40 5.03
CA GLY A 147 9.81 -12.82 3.68
C GLY A 147 8.96 -11.55 3.65
N LEU A 148 7.82 -11.57 4.32
CA LEU A 148 6.93 -10.42 4.51
C LEU A 148 7.66 -9.28 5.22
N LEU A 149 8.35 -9.59 6.32
CA LEU A 149 9.01 -8.58 7.15
C LEU A 149 10.28 -8.03 6.51
N ALA A 150 11.03 -8.84 5.75
CA ALA A 150 12.14 -8.35 4.94
C ALA A 150 11.65 -7.39 3.84
N SER A 151 10.51 -7.70 3.21
CA SER A 151 9.84 -6.82 2.25
C SER A 151 9.43 -5.48 2.92
N HIS A 152 8.81 -5.55 4.10
CA HIS A 152 8.45 -4.36 4.86
C HIS A 152 9.67 -3.54 5.30
N LEU A 153 10.73 -4.17 5.80
CA LEU A 153 11.96 -3.47 6.20
C LEU A 153 12.59 -2.69 5.05
N LYS A 154 12.62 -3.30 3.85
CA LYS A 154 13.07 -2.62 2.63
C LYS A 154 12.19 -1.41 2.31
N ALA A 155 10.88 -1.53 2.45
CA ALA A 155 9.94 -0.41 2.26
C ALA A 155 10.16 0.68 3.32
N THR A 156 10.36 0.34 4.59
CA THR A 156 10.68 1.30 5.66
C THR A 156 11.92 2.12 5.33
N PHE A 157 13.02 1.48 4.90
CA PHE A 157 14.22 2.21 4.49
C PHE A 157 13.96 3.12 3.30
N LYS A 158 13.19 2.67 2.32
CA LYS A 158 12.80 3.50 1.16
C LYS A 158 12.02 4.73 1.62
N HIS A 159 10.99 4.58 2.47
CA HIS A 159 10.21 5.70 2.98
C HIS A 159 11.06 6.70 3.76
N LEU A 160 11.95 6.23 4.65
CA LEU A 160 12.86 7.11 5.39
C LEU A 160 13.83 7.86 4.47
N LEU A 161 14.35 7.22 3.42
CA LEU A 161 15.19 7.86 2.40
C LEU A 161 14.43 8.85 1.51
N CYS A 162 13.12 8.64 1.33
CA CYS A 162 12.22 9.56 0.63
C CYS A 162 11.60 10.63 1.55
N LEU A 163 11.99 10.67 2.83
CA LEU A 163 11.48 11.61 3.84
C LEU A 163 9.95 11.46 4.09
N GLU A 164 9.42 10.27 3.92
CA GLU A 164 8.01 9.88 4.12
C GLU A 164 7.81 9.40 5.57
N TYR A 165 8.00 10.32 6.53
CA TYR A 165 8.03 9.99 7.95
C TYR A 165 6.65 9.65 8.51
N SER A 166 5.60 10.34 8.04
CA SER A 166 4.22 10.03 8.42
C SER A 166 3.85 8.58 8.06
N THR A 167 4.29 8.10 6.90
CA THR A 167 4.02 6.74 6.40
C THR A 167 4.63 5.69 7.34
N VAL A 168 5.88 5.88 7.78
CA VAL A 168 6.53 4.96 8.72
C VAL A 168 5.84 4.99 10.09
N ALA A 169 5.40 6.16 10.55
CA ALA A 169 4.69 6.28 11.83
C ALA A 169 3.36 5.51 11.82
N ILE A 170 2.56 5.67 10.77
CA ILE A 170 1.28 4.96 10.66
C ILE A 170 1.48 3.46 10.38
N GLN A 171 2.54 3.06 9.67
CA GLN A 171 2.89 1.63 9.52
C GLN A 171 3.32 0.99 10.84
N ASN A 172 3.98 1.75 11.73
CA ASN A 172 4.26 1.27 13.08
C ASN A 172 2.96 1.05 13.87
N ARG A 173 2.01 1.98 13.76
CA ARG A 173 0.68 1.83 14.36
C ARG A 173 -0.11 0.65 13.76
N ALA A 174 0.00 0.41 12.46
CA ALA A 174 -0.61 -0.75 11.80
C ALA A 174 -0.14 -2.09 12.39
N MET A 175 1.17 -2.23 12.67
CA MET A 175 1.70 -3.41 13.36
C MET A 175 1.22 -3.51 14.81
N GLU A 176 1.09 -2.39 15.52
CA GLU A 176 0.54 -2.36 16.88
C GLU A 176 -0.92 -2.82 16.92
N ASP A 177 -1.76 -2.30 16.03
CA ASP A 177 -3.19 -2.67 15.97
C ASP A 177 -3.38 -4.12 15.52
N PHE A 178 -2.53 -4.64 14.62
CA PHE A 178 -2.50 -6.07 14.29
C PHE A 178 -2.18 -6.94 15.51
N LEU A 179 -1.16 -6.55 16.29
CA LEU A 179 -0.75 -7.28 17.50
C LEU A 179 -1.75 -7.16 18.66
N ALA A 180 -2.64 -6.17 18.63
CA ALA A 180 -3.71 -6.01 19.62
C ALA A 180 -4.85 -7.03 19.44
N GLY A 181 -4.95 -7.69 18.28
CA GLY A 181 -5.82 -8.83 18.04
C GLY A 181 -7.14 -8.50 17.33
N PRO A 182 -7.90 -9.54 16.95
CA PRO A 182 -9.07 -9.43 16.08
C PRO A 182 -10.22 -8.62 16.66
N GLU A 183 -10.46 -8.69 17.96
CA GLU A 183 -11.48 -7.88 18.65
C GLU A 183 -11.16 -6.39 18.57
N HIS A 184 -9.87 -6.05 18.72
CA HIS A 184 -9.40 -4.67 18.54
C HIS A 184 -9.62 -4.21 17.11
N ILE A 185 -9.24 -5.02 16.11
CA ILE A 185 -9.46 -4.72 14.68
C ILE A 185 -10.93 -4.42 14.40
N PHE A 186 -11.85 -5.25 14.92
CA PHE A 186 -13.28 -5.03 14.79
C PHE A 186 -13.72 -3.71 15.46
N SER A 187 -13.25 -3.44 16.68
CA SER A 187 -13.64 -2.26 17.46
C SER A 187 -13.22 -0.93 16.83
N ILE A 188 -12.16 -0.92 16.01
CA ILE A 188 -11.64 0.28 15.35
C ILE A 188 -12.09 0.42 13.90
N LEU A 189 -13.09 -0.35 13.46
CA LEU A 189 -13.54 -0.35 12.06
C LEU A 189 -13.84 1.06 11.54
N GLU A 190 -14.52 1.88 12.34
CA GLU A 190 -14.85 3.27 12.01
C GLU A 190 -13.76 4.26 12.46
N SER A 191 -13.20 4.07 13.67
CA SER A 191 -12.30 5.04 14.28
C SER A 191 -10.88 5.06 13.71
N ALA A 192 -10.44 3.97 13.04
CA ALA A 192 -9.08 3.86 12.55
C ALA A 192 -8.72 4.96 11.53
N LEU A 193 -9.64 5.30 10.60
CA LEU A 193 -9.37 6.33 9.59
C LEU A 193 -9.15 7.72 10.19
N PRO A 194 -10.05 8.29 11.02
CA PRO A 194 -9.82 9.59 11.63
C PRO A 194 -8.57 9.61 12.52
N ASP A 195 -8.28 8.53 13.25
CA ASP A 195 -7.07 8.42 14.09
C ASP A 195 -5.78 8.47 13.25
N VAL A 196 -5.73 7.72 12.14
CA VAL A 196 -4.59 7.73 11.21
C VAL A 196 -4.42 9.11 10.59
N ARG A 197 -5.50 9.76 10.16
CA ARG A 197 -5.44 11.13 9.61
C ARG A 197 -4.91 12.13 10.63
N LYS A 198 -5.40 12.07 11.87
CA LYS A 198 -4.94 12.92 12.98
C LYS A 198 -3.46 12.70 13.30
N MET A 199 -3.00 11.45 13.29
CA MET A 199 -1.57 11.13 13.47
C MET A 199 -0.73 11.76 12.36
N ARG A 200 -1.17 11.65 11.10
CA ARG A 200 -0.43 12.20 9.95
C ARG A 200 -0.31 13.73 9.98
N GLN A 201 -1.30 14.45 10.51
CA GLN A 201 -1.26 15.91 10.62
C GLN A 201 -0.08 16.43 11.49
N GLN A 202 0.54 15.57 12.30
CA GLN A 202 1.72 15.92 13.10
C GLN A 202 3.03 15.91 12.28
N PHE A 203 2.96 15.56 11.00
CA PHE A 203 4.11 15.38 10.12
C PHE A 203 4.03 16.30 8.89
N PRO A 204 5.04 17.16 8.64
CA PRO A 204 5.07 18.05 7.48
C PRO A 204 4.94 17.33 6.13
N ASP A 205 5.45 16.08 6.02
CA ASP A 205 5.34 15.27 4.81
C ASP A 205 3.92 14.80 4.46
N ALA A 206 2.95 15.06 5.34
CA ALA A 206 1.53 14.72 5.14
C ALA A 206 0.59 15.92 5.12
N VAL A 207 1.09 17.14 5.35
CA VAL A 207 0.28 18.37 5.28
C VAL A 207 0.35 18.89 3.85
N VAL A 208 -0.77 18.77 3.14
CA VAL A 208 -0.88 19.23 1.75
C VAL A 208 -1.10 20.74 1.72
N LEU A 209 -0.23 21.43 1.02
CA LEU A 209 -0.34 22.84 0.69
C LEU A 209 -0.90 22.98 -0.74
N PRO A 210 -1.72 24.02 -1.02
CA PRO A 210 -2.27 24.27 -2.36
C PRO A 210 -1.23 24.35 -3.48
N GLY A 211 -0.01 24.82 -3.17
CA GLY A 211 1.07 24.88 -4.13
C GLY A 211 2.41 25.21 -3.50
N ALA A 212 3.50 25.03 -4.25
CA ALA A 212 4.84 25.33 -3.79
C ALA A 212 5.09 26.84 -3.55
N THR A 213 4.22 27.70 -4.07
CA THR A 213 4.25 29.16 -3.88
C THR A 213 3.82 29.62 -2.49
N GLU A 214 3.18 28.74 -1.70
CA GLU A 214 2.85 28.98 -0.29
C GLU A 214 4.10 28.95 0.61
N LEU A 215 5.23 28.48 0.07
CA LEU A 215 6.51 28.41 0.76
C LEU A 215 7.51 29.38 0.12
N PRO A 216 8.56 29.79 0.84
CA PRO A 216 9.64 30.57 0.24
C PRO A 216 10.20 29.89 -1.02
N PRO A 217 10.62 30.66 -2.03
CA PRO A 217 11.15 30.10 -3.27
C PRO A 217 12.39 29.23 -2.96
N PRO A 218 12.61 28.12 -3.71
CA PRO A 218 13.68 27.19 -3.39
C PRO A 218 15.06 27.85 -3.38
N SER A 219 15.97 27.37 -2.53
CA SER A 219 17.33 27.92 -2.45
C SER A 219 18.23 27.48 -3.61
N ASP A 220 18.03 26.28 -4.15
CA ASP A 220 18.67 25.83 -5.39
C ASP A 220 17.70 25.94 -6.57
N LEU A 221 17.94 26.93 -7.43
CA LEU A 221 17.17 27.16 -8.65
C LEU A 221 17.64 26.30 -9.83
N LYS A 222 18.73 25.53 -9.69
CA LYS A 222 19.29 24.74 -10.79
C LYS A 222 18.43 23.51 -11.05
N ARG A 223 17.73 23.52 -12.19
CA ARG A 223 17.03 22.34 -12.70
C ARG A 223 18.04 21.35 -13.28
N LYS A 224 18.29 20.25 -12.58
CA LYS A 224 19.10 19.13 -13.09
C LYS A 224 18.18 17.98 -13.47
N LYS A 225 18.35 17.45 -14.69
CA LYS A 225 17.69 16.20 -15.08
C LYS A 225 18.20 15.08 -14.17
N ILE A 226 17.29 14.43 -13.46
CA ILE A 226 17.64 13.33 -12.58
C ILE A 226 17.70 12.05 -13.41
N GLY A 227 18.90 11.49 -13.59
CA GLY A 227 19.07 10.19 -14.25
C GLY A 227 18.71 9.05 -13.30
N ILE A 228 17.89 8.10 -13.75
CA ILE A 228 17.58 6.89 -12.99
C ILE A 228 18.84 6.00 -12.95
N PRO A 229 19.39 5.67 -11.78
CA PRO A 229 20.53 4.78 -11.69
C PRO A 229 20.12 3.35 -12.04
N VAL A 230 20.52 2.87 -13.22
CA VAL A 230 20.20 1.51 -13.70
C VAL A 230 21.28 0.47 -13.40
N SER A 231 22.54 0.88 -13.27
CA SER A 231 23.65 -0.05 -13.02
C SER A 231 23.87 -0.28 -11.52
N LYS A 232 24.25 -1.52 -11.13
CA LYS A 232 24.54 -1.87 -9.72
C LYS A 232 25.55 -0.91 -9.06
N PRO A 233 26.67 -0.51 -9.71
CA PRO A 233 27.60 0.45 -9.12
C PRO A 233 26.96 1.82 -8.89
N ALA A 234 26.16 2.32 -9.85
CA ALA A 234 25.49 3.61 -9.71
C ALA A 234 24.47 3.58 -8.56
N ILE A 235 23.70 2.51 -8.43
CA ILE A 235 22.75 2.31 -7.32
C ILE A 235 23.51 2.35 -5.99
N LEU A 236 24.61 1.60 -5.87
CA LEU A 236 25.41 1.54 -4.63
C LEU A 236 25.99 2.90 -4.25
N VAL A 237 26.54 3.65 -5.21
CA VAL A 237 27.08 5.00 -4.96
C VAL A 237 25.98 5.96 -4.52
N ASN A 238 24.80 5.91 -5.13
CA ASN A 238 23.67 6.75 -4.73
C ASN A 238 23.19 6.41 -3.32
N LEU A 239 23.08 5.12 -3.00
CA LEU A 239 22.69 4.65 -1.68
C LEU A 239 23.71 5.06 -0.60
N ALA A 240 25.00 4.82 -0.84
CA ALA A 240 26.06 5.19 0.10
C ALA A 240 26.07 6.69 0.40
N ARG A 241 25.95 7.54 -0.64
CA ARG A 241 25.83 9.00 -0.47
C ARG A 241 24.59 9.38 0.32
N GLY A 242 23.45 8.76 0.02
CA GLY A 242 22.21 8.97 0.76
C GLY A 242 22.34 8.61 2.23
N VAL A 243 22.89 7.44 2.55
CA VAL A 243 23.14 7.00 3.93
C VAL A 243 24.06 7.98 4.66
N VAL A 244 25.21 8.35 4.07
CA VAL A 244 26.13 9.32 4.67
C VAL A 244 25.44 10.65 4.96
N HIS A 245 24.59 11.12 4.03
CA HIS A 245 23.83 12.35 4.21
C HIS A 245 22.79 12.24 5.35
N GLN A 246 22.07 11.12 5.44
CA GLN A 246 21.11 10.85 6.51
C GLN A 246 21.75 10.80 7.92
N LEU A 247 23.04 10.43 8.01
CA LEU A 247 23.78 10.39 9.27
C LEU A 247 24.23 11.78 9.77
N ARG A 248 24.28 12.79 8.88
CA ARG A 248 24.67 14.17 9.23
C ARG A 248 23.51 14.91 9.89
N GLN A 249 23.81 15.95 10.65
CA GLN A 249 22.77 16.89 11.09
C GLN A 249 22.17 17.62 9.88
N HIS A 250 20.89 17.99 9.97
CA HIS A 250 20.25 18.81 8.93
C HIS A 250 20.53 20.28 9.20
N ASP A 251 20.49 21.08 8.14
CA ASP A 251 20.47 22.54 8.24
C ASP A 251 19.05 23.03 8.57
N PRO A 252 18.79 23.65 9.75
CA PRO A 252 17.46 24.10 10.14
C PRO A 252 16.83 25.11 9.17
N GLU A 253 17.63 25.91 8.46
CA GLU A 253 17.13 26.87 7.46
C GLU A 253 16.37 26.16 6.32
N THR A 254 16.74 24.92 6.02
CA THR A 254 16.08 24.11 4.98
C THR A 254 14.69 23.62 5.38
N HIS A 255 14.27 23.81 6.63
CA HIS A 255 12.89 23.55 7.07
C HIS A 255 12.02 24.79 6.96
N VAL A 256 12.63 25.98 6.83
CA VAL A 256 11.94 27.25 6.58
C VAL A 256 11.84 27.50 5.07
N ARG A 257 12.96 27.34 4.35
CA ARG A 257 13.06 27.53 2.90
C ARG A 257 13.46 26.20 2.22
N PRO A 258 12.62 25.63 1.33
CA PRO A 258 12.93 24.38 0.67
C PRO A 258 14.19 24.52 -0.19
N GLN A 259 14.96 23.45 -0.33
CA GLN A 259 16.12 23.46 -1.21
C GLN A 259 15.71 23.37 -2.67
N ILE A 260 14.75 22.49 -2.97
CA ILE A 260 14.25 22.23 -4.31
C ILE A 260 12.75 21.94 -4.28
N ASN A 261 12.10 22.11 -5.43
CA ASN A 261 10.73 21.67 -5.69
C ASN A 261 10.77 20.50 -6.68
N VAL A 262 10.13 19.38 -6.34
CA VAL A 262 10.22 18.12 -7.09
C VAL A 262 8.82 17.66 -7.51
N ALA A 263 8.66 17.38 -8.79
CA ALA A 263 7.44 16.75 -9.31
C ALA A 263 7.35 15.28 -8.90
N THR A 264 6.15 14.73 -8.82
CA THR A 264 5.89 13.35 -8.34
C THR A 264 6.71 12.30 -9.10
N GLN A 265 6.85 12.43 -10.42
CA GLN A 265 7.62 11.51 -11.27
C GLN A 265 9.13 11.45 -10.91
N ASP A 266 9.66 12.56 -10.39
CA ASP A 266 11.07 12.75 -10.03
C ASP A 266 11.34 12.51 -8.54
N ALA A 267 10.29 12.35 -7.74
CA ALA A 267 10.32 12.11 -6.29
C ALA A 267 10.75 10.67 -5.96
N ARG A 268 12.00 10.32 -6.31
CA ARG A 268 12.59 8.99 -6.10
C ARG A 268 13.67 9.03 -5.03
N TRP A 269 13.91 7.89 -4.37
CA TRP A 269 14.84 7.76 -3.24
C TRP A 269 16.25 8.28 -3.55
N PHE A 270 16.76 8.10 -4.78
CA PHE A 270 18.11 8.54 -5.16
C PHE A 270 18.23 10.06 -5.36
N SER A 271 17.08 10.76 -5.52
CA SER A 271 17.01 12.22 -5.54
C SER A 271 16.81 12.75 -4.12
N LEU A 272 15.81 12.24 -3.42
CA LEU A 272 15.35 12.76 -2.13
C LEU A 272 16.30 12.45 -0.97
N CYS A 273 17.13 11.40 -1.06
CA CYS A 273 18.02 11.03 0.03
C CYS A 273 19.21 12.00 0.24
N ARG A 274 19.30 13.08 -0.56
CA ARG A 274 20.40 14.06 -0.56
C ARG A 274 19.97 15.47 -0.20
N VAL A 275 18.73 15.64 0.22
CA VAL A 275 18.16 16.93 0.60
C VAL A 275 17.68 16.89 2.05
N ASP A 276 17.78 18.04 2.69
CA ASP A 276 17.31 18.31 4.05
C ASP A 276 15.87 18.86 4.06
N GLY A 277 15.47 19.59 3.03
CA GLY A 277 14.11 20.10 2.87
C GLY A 277 13.69 20.25 1.42
N VAL A 278 12.52 19.71 1.07
CA VAL A 278 12.04 19.61 -0.31
C VAL A 278 10.52 19.65 -0.38
N THR A 279 9.99 20.39 -1.34
CA THR A 279 8.56 20.26 -1.69
C THR A 279 8.39 19.16 -2.72
N VAL A 280 7.39 18.30 -2.51
CA VAL A 280 7.06 17.21 -3.43
C VAL A 280 5.59 17.33 -3.81
N THR A 281 5.30 17.36 -5.11
CA THR A 281 3.93 17.35 -5.63
C THR A 281 3.22 16.04 -5.26
N THR A 282 1.93 16.13 -4.91
CA THR A 282 1.07 14.95 -4.68
C THR A 282 0.81 14.21 -6.00
N ALA A 283 0.51 12.91 -5.97
CA ALA A 283 0.27 12.13 -7.19
C ALA A 283 -0.92 12.64 -8.01
N ASP A 284 -1.95 13.16 -7.35
CA ASP A 284 -3.10 13.78 -8.02
C ASP A 284 -2.79 15.16 -8.63
N GLY A 285 -1.58 15.70 -8.40
CA GLY A 285 -1.13 16.99 -8.92
C GLY A 285 -1.83 18.20 -8.30
N ARG A 286 -2.65 18.02 -7.25
CA ARG A 286 -3.50 19.09 -6.68
C ARG A 286 -2.81 19.92 -5.59
N GLY A 287 -1.63 19.51 -5.14
CA GLY A 287 -0.89 20.24 -4.12
C GLY A 287 0.54 19.75 -3.96
N VAL A 288 1.19 20.23 -2.91
CA VAL A 288 2.54 19.81 -2.53
C VAL A 288 2.62 19.51 -1.04
N VAL A 289 3.54 18.64 -0.65
CA VAL A 289 3.91 18.41 0.76
C VAL A 289 5.34 18.87 0.99
N TYR A 290 5.61 19.40 2.19
CA TYR A 290 6.96 19.83 2.55
C TYR A 290 7.66 18.73 3.35
N ARG A 291 8.49 17.94 2.67
CA ARG A 291 9.26 16.88 3.31
C ARG A 291 10.54 17.45 3.90
N GLN A 292 10.80 17.08 5.15
CA GLN A 292 11.86 17.66 5.97
C GLN A 292 12.65 16.53 6.63
N ARG A 293 13.96 16.49 6.36
CA ARG A 293 14.88 15.54 6.97
C ARG A 293 15.16 15.94 8.40
N ASP A 294 14.95 15.00 9.30
CA ASP A 294 15.33 15.13 10.69
C ASP A 294 15.97 13.82 11.13
N ARG A 295 17.27 13.88 11.43
CA ARG A 295 18.07 12.73 11.83
C ARG A 295 17.51 12.06 13.10
N ALA A 296 17.13 12.84 14.11
CA ALA A 296 16.64 12.30 15.36
C ALA A 296 15.29 11.61 15.15
N LYS A 297 14.38 12.25 14.42
CA LYS A 297 13.06 11.70 14.06
C LYS A 297 13.19 10.43 13.21
N MET A 298 14.06 10.44 12.20
CA MET A 298 14.35 9.29 11.33
C MET A 298 14.80 8.08 12.16
N PHE A 299 15.77 8.26 13.06
CA PHE A 299 16.25 7.16 13.91
C PHE A 299 15.22 6.71 14.94
N ALA A 300 14.40 7.63 15.48
CA ALA A 300 13.32 7.26 16.38
C ALA A 300 12.28 6.38 15.67
N LEU A 301 11.84 6.77 14.47
CA LEU A 301 10.91 6.02 13.64
C LEU A 301 11.48 4.66 13.21
N LEU A 302 12.76 4.62 12.80
CA LEU A 302 13.43 3.37 12.45
C LEU A 302 13.51 2.40 13.64
N ARG A 303 13.91 2.88 14.82
CA ARG A 303 13.95 2.05 16.03
C ARG A 303 12.57 1.54 16.42
N ALA A 304 11.55 2.38 16.33
CA ALA A 304 10.16 1.98 16.58
C ALA A 304 9.72 0.90 15.58
N SER A 305 10.01 1.07 14.29
CA SER A 305 9.68 0.08 13.25
C SER A 305 10.39 -1.25 13.47
N LEU A 306 11.70 -1.24 13.72
CA LEU A 306 12.46 -2.46 14.02
C LEU A 306 11.93 -3.19 15.27
N ARG A 307 11.52 -2.43 16.30
CA ARG A 307 10.90 -2.99 17.50
C ARG A 307 9.56 -3.66 17.17
N GLN A 308 8.70 -3.02 16.39
CA GLN A 308 7.41 -3.61 16.00
C GLN A 308 7.61 -4.82 15.09
N GLN A 309 8.51 -4.76 14.11
CA GLN A 309 8.85 -5.91 13.27
C GLN A 309 9.32 -7.11 14.11
N LEU A 310 10.19 -6.88 15.10
CA LEU A 310 10.65 -7.93 16.01
C LEU A 310 9.50 -8.51 16.85
N ARG A 311 8.55 -7.68 17.29
CA ARG A 311 7.34 -8.16 17.99
C ARG A 311 6.47 -9.00 17.06
N VAL A 312 6.27 -8.56 15.82
CA VAL A 312 5.52 -9.31 14.80
C VAL A 312 6.18 -10.67 14.56
N VAL A 313 7.49 -10.75 14.27
CA VAL A 313 8.19 -12.06 14.10
C VAL A 313 7.90 -12.99 15.27
N ARG A 314 8.06 -12.49 16.51
CA ARG A 314 7.97 -13.31 17.72
C ARG A 314 6.55 -13.76 18.04
N GLN A 315 5.55 -12.99 17.65
CA GLN A 315 4.16 -13.23 18.00
C GLN A 315 3.33 -13.75 16.82
N PHE A 316 3.89 -13.84 15.61
CA PHE A 316 3.14 -14.15 14.40
C PHE A 316 2.39 -15.49 14.50
N ASP A 317 3.04 -16.55 14.97
CA ASP A 317 2.39 -17.87 15.13
C ASP A 317 1.29 -17.87 16.19
N ARG A 318 1.42 -17.03 17.23
CA ARG A 318 0.34 -16.79 18.18
C ARG A 318 -0.81 -16.05 17.50
N MET A 319 -0.49 -14.99 16.73
CA MET A 319 -1.50 -14.22 16.01
C MET A 319 -2.24 -15.08 14.99
N ARG A 320 -1.59 -16.01 14.30
CA ARG A 320 -2.27 -17.00 13.44
C ARG A 320 -3.39 -17.71 14.17
N LYS A 321 -3.09 -18.28 15.34
CA LYS A 321 -4.08 -18.99 16.16
C LYS A 321 -5.23 -18.08 16.56
N VAL A 322 -4.90 -16.92 17.14
CA VAL A 322 -5.88 -15.95 17.63
C VAL A 322 -6.80 -15.45 16.51
N TYR A 323 -6.26 -15.09 15.34
CA TYR A 323 -7.06 -14.63 14.21
C TYR A 323 -7.90 -15.75 13.59
N ARG A 324 -7.35 -16.97 13.44
CA ARG A 324 -8.08 -18.12 12.91
C ARG A 324 -9.22 -18.56 13.84
N GLU A 325 -8.99 -18.57 15.14
CA GLU A 325 -10.02 -18.86 16.15
C GLU A 325 -11.15 -17.81 16.14
N ALA A 326 -10.83 -16.54 15.89
CA ALA A 326 -11.81 -15.46 15.81
C ALA A 326 -12.55 -15.39 14.47
N LEU A 327 -12.07 -16.04 13.40
CA LEU A 327 -12.62 -15.93 12.05
C LEU A 327 -14.14 -16.17 12.00
N PRO A 328 -14.70 -17.23 12.61
CA PRO A 328 -16.15 -17.46 12.58
C PRO A 328 -16.96 -16.31 13.21
N VAL A 329 -16.41 -15.63 14.21
CA VAL A 329 -17.06 -14.48 14.84
C VAL A 329 -16.93 -13.24 13.96
N LEU A 330 -15.74 -12.96 13.43
CA LEU A 330 -15.46 -11.80 12.58
C LEU A 330 -16.29 -11.78 11.29
N THR A 331 -16.67 -12.96 10.79
CA THR A 331 -17.44 -13.12 9.55
C THR A 331 -18.91 -13.44 9.81
N SER A 332 -19.35 -13.51 11.07
CA SER A 332 -20.75 -13.77 11.41
C SER A 332 -21.65 -12.57 11.13
N THR A 333 -22.86 -12.83 10.63
CA THR A 333 -23.89 -11.79 10.47
C THR A 333 -24.20 -11.12 11.80
N GLN A 334 -24.34 -11.89 12.89
CA GLN A 334 -24.68 -11.36 14.21
C GLN A 334 -23.63 -10.36 14.72
N LYS A 335 -22.35 -10.62 14.50
CA LYS A 335 -21.30 -9.67 14.90
C LYS A 335 -21.35 -8.41 14.05
N TRP A 336 -21.55 -8.55 12.73
CA TRP A 336 -21.68 -7.40 11.83
C TRP A 336 -22.90 -6.52 12.11
N GLU A 337 -24.02 -7.12 12.53
CA GLU A 337 -25.22 -6.37 12.95
C GLU A 337 -24.91 -5.35 14.05
N THR A 338 -23.95 -5.63 14.94
CA THR A 338 -23.53 -4.70 16.01
C THR A 338 -22.87 -3.40 15.51
N VAL A 339 -22.50 -3.32 14.24
CA VAL A 339 -21.97 -2.09 13.63
C VAL A 339 -22.90 -1.57 12.54
N LEU A 340 -23.56 -2.47 11.79
CA LEU A 340 -24.44 -2.08 10.69
C LEU A 340 -25.81 -1.57 11.15
N LEU A 341 -26.33 -2.07 12.29
CA LEU A 341 -27.67 -1.76 12.78
C LEU A 341 -27.68 -0.82 14.00
N THR A 342 -26.54 -0.64 14.67
CA THR A 342 -26.50 0.19 15.89
C THR A 342 -26.68 1.68 15.59
N GLU A 343 -26.36 2.14 14.37
CA GLU A 343 -26.61 3.54 13.94
C GLU A 343 -28.07 3.86 13.57
N SER A 344 -28.92 2.85 13.30
CA SER A 344 -30.31 3.10 12.91
C SER A 344 -31.25 3.35 14.10
N ALA A 345 -30.79 3.13 15.33
CA ALA A 345 -31.55 3.40 16.56
C ALA A 345 -31.39 4.84 17.09
N GLU A 346 -30.29 5.54 16.76
CA GLU A 346 -30.06 6.93 17.22
C GLU A 346 -30.61 8.01 16.26
N LYS A 347 -31.15 7.60 15.11
CA LYS A 347 -31.70 8.51 14.07
C LYS A 347 -33.23 8.42 13.89
N ASN A 348 -33.96 7.74 14.77
CA ASN A 348 -35.43 7.67 14.75
C ASN A 348 -36.07 8.39 15.93
#